data_AF-A0A6M3HZ26-F1
#
_entry.id   AF-A0A6M3HZ26-F1
#
_cell.length_a   1.000
_cell.length_b   1.000
_cell.length_c   1.000
_cell.angle_alpha   90.00
_cell.angle_beta   90.00
_cell.angle_gamma   90.00
#
_symmetry.space_group_name_H-M   'P 1'
#
loop_
_entity.id
_entity.type
_entity.pdbx_description
1 polymer ?
#
loop_
_entity_poly.entity_id
_entity_poly.type
_entity_poly.pdbx_seq_one_letter_code
_entity_poly.pdbx_strand_id
1 'polypeptide(L)'
;MLGTQKDQILKAEAVGSNETTQFNITWSISGGDYATSQQMTDANLTACEEDACTNTANPTGYVFASPGAYNISVSVTITNDDGNTVSVSESTTVEVEAQPGAYSHVFKRTASPALPDGQTMQEVVSALNQNAASANGAFFVTTDQVSGLETWAIICNAGYNWQNDQDPEWGAVDTSSDSRNTSVTFWNGTRWQSNNVNQQDTMNGFFSGDNFSAGCWPNP
;
A
#
# COMPACT_ATOMS: atom_id res chain seq x y z
N MET A 1 4.03 -2.02 -5.51
CA MET A 1 2.90 -1.07 -5.65
C MET A 1 2.21 -1.39 -6.96
N LEU A 2 0.90 -1.57 -6.96
CA LEU A 2 0.20 -2.24 -8.05
C LEU A 2 -0.89 -1.34 -8.61
N GLY A 3 -0.60 -0.72 -9.76
CA GLY A 3 -1.62 -0.19 -10.63
C GLY A 3 -2.18 -1.33 -11.48
N THR A 4 -3.51 -1.48 -11.52
CA THR A 4 -4.17 -2.37 -12.49
C THR A 4 -4.55 -1.54 -13.71
N GLN A 5 -3.63 -1.39 -14.66
CA GLN A 5 -4.00 -0.97 -16.01
C GLN A 5 -4.47 -2.24 -16.75
N LYS A 6 -5.79 -2.38 -16.93
CA LYS A 6 -6.36 -3.44 -17.77
C LYS A 6 -6.48 -2.90 -19.19
N ASP A 7 -5.48 -3.18 -20.02
CA ASP A 7 -5.61 -3.00 -21.45
C ASP A 7 -6.62 -4.04 -21.98
N GLN A 8 -7.71 -3.55 -22.56
CA GLN A 8 -8.66 -4.40 -23.27
C GLN A 8 -8.05 -4.80 -24.61
N ILE A 9 -8.12 -6.10 -24.93
CA ILE A 9 -7.76 -6.61 -26.24
C ILE A 9 -8.74 -6.01 -27.27
N LEU A 10 -8.30 -4.98 -27.99
CA LEU A 10 -9.08 -4.33 -29.05
C LEU A 10 -9.20 -5.22 -30.31
N LYS A 11 -8.24 -6.14 -30.48
CA LYS A 11 -8.20 -7.08 -31.60
C LYS A 11 -7.36 -8.31 -31.22
N ALA A 12 -7.90 -9.50 -31.43
CA ALA A 12 -7.16 -10.75 -31.40
C ALA A 12 -7.25 -11.38 -32.79
N GLU A 13 -6.10 -11.56 -33.44
CA GLU A 13 -5.98 -12.38 -34.65
C GLU A 13 -5.10 -13.57 -34.31
N ALA A 14 -5.51 -14.76 -34.74
CA ALA A 14 -4.64 -15.93 -34.63
C ALA A 14 -3.40 -15.68 -35.46
N VAL A 15 -2.25 -15.56 -34.81
CA VAL A 15 -0.96 -15.52 -35.49
C VAL A 15 -0.49 -16.97 -35.59
N GLY A 16 -0.24 -17.46 -36.81
CA GLY A 16 0.11 -18.84 -37.08
C GLY A 16 -1.10 -19.80 -37.03
N SER A 17 -1.38 -20.50 -38.14
CA SER A 17 -2.43 -21.54 -38.16
C SER A 17 -1.90 -22.92 -37.78
N ASN A 18 -0.59 -23.07 -37.58
CA ASN A 18 0.11 -24.35 -37.50
C ASN A 18 1.16 -24.33 -36.37
N GLU A 19 1.44 -25.50 -35.75
CA GLU A 19 2.40 -25.68 -34.64
C GLU A 19 3.88 -25.38 -34.98
N THR A 20 4.17 -24.85 -36.17
CA THR A 20 5.53 -24.47 -36.63
C THR A 20 5.81 -22.97 -36.55
N THR A 21 4.80 -22.13 -36.29
CA THR A 21 5.02 -20.68 -36.15
C THR A 21 5.70 -20.39 -34.80
N GLN A 22 6.97 -19.98 -34.86
CA GLN A 22 7.74 -19.59 -33.68
C GLN A 22 7.56 -18.09 -33.40
N PHE A 23 7.14 -17.76 -32.18
CA PHE A 23 7.07 -16.38 -31.69
C PHE A 23 8.28 -16.08 -30.83
N ASN A 24 9.08 -15.11 -31.26
CA ASN A 24 10.15 -14.58 -30.42
C ASN A 24 9.67 -13.25 -29.85
N ILE A 25 9.15 -13.30 -28.61
CA ILE A 25 8.75 -12.13 -27.84
C ILE A 25 9.96 -11.63 -27.06
N THR A 26 10.20 -10.32 -27.06
CA THR A 26 11.20 -9.69 -26.22
C THR A 26 10.64 -8.41 -25.64
N TRP A 27 10.54 -8.39 -24.32
CA TRP A 27 10.17 -7.24 -23.52
C TRP A 27 11.41 -6.41 -23.15
N SER A 28 11.25 -5.10 -23.11
CA SER A 28 12.25 -4.16 -22.64
C SER A 28 11.60 -3.07 -21.80
N ILE A 29 12.18 -2.81 -20.63
CA ILE A 29 11.70 -1.84 -19.64
C ILE A 29 12.81 -0.81 -19.42
N SER A 30 12.47 0.47 -19.41
CA SER A 30 13.40 1.48 -18.95
C SER A 30 13.35 1.58 -17.42
N GLY A 31 14.19 0.83 -16.70
CA GLY A 31 14.20 0.82 -15.24
C GLY A 31 13.18 -0.14 -14.61
N GLY A 32 13.33 -0.42 -13.32
CA GLY A 32 12.60 -1.49 -12.64
C GLY A 32 13.23 -2.88 -12.83
N ASP A 33 12.80 -3.84 -12.03
CA ASP A 33 13.24 -5.24 -12.04
C ASP A 33 12.08 -6.15 -12.47
N TYR A 34 12.40 -7.34 -12.99
CA TYR A 34 11.37 -8.35 -13.23
C TYR A 34 10.73 -8.78 -11.90
N ALA A 35 9.40 -8.86 -11.89
CA ALA A 35 8.66 -9.37 -10.75
C ALA A 35 8.89 -10.87 -10.56
N THR A 36 8.73 -11.35 -9.34
CA THR A 36 8.57 -12.78 -9.06
C THR A 36 7.10 -13.19 -9.22
N SER A 37 6.84 -14.48 -9.43
CA SER A 37 5.46 -14.97 -9.48
C SER A 37 4.70 -14.76 -8.17
N GLN A 38 5.38 -14.79 -7.02
CA GLN A 38 4.78 -14.45 -5.73
C GLN A 38 4.34 -12.98 -5.69
N GLN A 39 5.18 -12.06 -6.19
CA GLN A 39 4.79 -10.64 -6.26
C GLN A 39 3.61 -10.40 -7.20
N MET A 40 3.47 -11.19 -8.27
CA MET A 40 2.30 -11.15 -9.16
C MET A 40 1.04 -11.69 -8.48
N THR A 41 1.13 -12.78 -7.70
CA THR A 41 -0.04 -13.35 -7.01
C THR A 41 -0.45 -12.54 -5.78
N ASP A 42 0.51 -12.02 -5.00
CA ASP A 42 0.27 -11.05 -3.92
C ASP A 42 -0.47 -9.81 -4.44
N ALA A 43 -0.26 -9.50 -5.73
CA ALA A 43 -0.91 -8.43 -6.44
C ALA A 43 -2.30 -8.75 -7.01
N ASN A 44 -2.78 -9.99 -6.84
CA ASN A 44 -3.97 -10.50 -7.50
C ASN A 44 -3.88 -10.42 -9.04
N LEU A 45 -2.67 -10.58 -9.59
CA LEU A 45 -2.38 -10.68 -11.03
C LEU A 45 -2.08 -12.13 -11.43
N THR A 46 -2.12 -12.41 -12.72
CA THR A 46 -1.71 -13.70 -13.27
C THR A 46 -0.20 -13.87 -13.12
N ALA A 47 0.24 -15.01 -12.57
CA ALA A 47 1.66 -15.34 -12.47
C ALA A 47 2.31 -15.44 -13.86
N CYS A 48 3.61 -15.18 -13.92
CA CYS A 48 4.40 -15.33 -15.14
C CYS A 48 4.55 -16.82 -15.51
N GLU A 49 4.73 -17.11 -16.79
CA GLU A 49 5.01 -18.47 -17.24
C GLU A 49 6.29 -19.02 -16.58
N GLU A 50 6.31 -20.33 -16.32
CA GLU A 50 7.45 -21.02 -15.68
C GLU A 50 7.86 -20.45 -14.32
N ASP A 51 6.92 -19.83 -13.61
CA ASP A 51 7.10 -19.22 -12.29
C ASP A 51 8.15 -18.08 -12.23
N ALA A 52 8.60 -17.54 -13.38
CA ALA A 52 9.56 -16.43 -13.42
C ALA A 52 9.22 -15.41 -14.50
N CYS A 53 9.07 -14.14 -14.11
CA CYS A 53 8.96 -13.07 -15.09
C CYS A 53 10.33 -12.82 -15.72
N THR A 54 10.37 -12.81 -17.04
CA THR A 54 11.59 -12.58 -17.83
C THR A 54 11.28 -11.67 -19.01
N ASN A 55 12.32 -11.31 -19.77
CA ASN A 55 12.16 -10.57 -21.00
C ASN A 55 11.46 -11.38 -22.11
N THR A 56 11.21 -12.67 -21.92
CA THR A 56 10.55 -13.53 -22.92
C THR A 56 9.25 -14.17 -22.41
N ALA A 57 8.93 -14.04 -21.12
CA ALA A 57 7.71 -14.59 -20.52
C ALA A 57 6.44 -13.88 -21.02
N ASN A 58 5.32 -14.59 -21.11
CA ASN A 58 4.03 -14.00 -21.45
C ASN A 58 2.85 -14.64 -20.67
N PRO A 59 2.27 -13.97 -19.65
CA PRO A 59 2.51 -12.58 -19.28
C PRO A 59 3.88 -12.39 -18.60
N THR A 60 4.38 -11.15 -18.63
CA THR A 60 5.53 -10.71 -17.85
C THR A 60 5.11 -9.65 -16.83
N GLY A 61 5.94 -9.40 -15.82
CA GLY A 61 5.64 -8.49 -14.72
C GLY A 61 6.90 -7.75 -14.26
N TYR A 62 6.70 -6.54 -13.74
CA TYR A 62 7.77 -5.62 -13.33
C TYR A 62 7.50 -5.01 -11.97
N VAL A 63 8.57 -4.71 -11.24
CA VAL A 63 8.54 -3.96 -9.99
C VAL A 63 9.41 -2.72 -10.14
N PHE A 64 8.82 -1.56 -9.84
CA PHE A 64 9.53 -0.28 -9.86
C PHE A 64 9.91 0.12 -8.42
N ALA A 65 11.19 0.42 -8.22
CA ALA A 65 11.72 0.82 -6.91
C ALA A 65 11.33 2.25 -6.52
N SER A 66 10.94 3.08 -7.48
CA SER A 66 10.55 4.48 -7.25
C SER A 66 9.34 4.87 -8.10
N PRO A 67 8.67 5.98 -7.77
CA PRO A 67 7.70 6.62 -8.64
C PRO A 67 8.34 7.22 -9.89
N GLY A 68 7.53 7.40 -10.94
CA GLY A 68 7.91 8.10 -12.16
C GLY A 68 7.31 7.49 -13.42
N ALA A 69 7.60 8.12 -14.56
CA ALA A 69 7.24 7.60 -15.87
C ALA A 69 8.26 6.55 -16.33
N TYR A 70 7.76 5.37 -16.67
CA TYR A 70 8.54 4.24 -17.16
C TYR A 70 8.05 3.81 -18.55
N ASN A 71 8.97 3.64 -19.49
CA ASN A 71 8.63 3.12 -20.81
C ASN A 71 8.75 1.60 -20.81
N ILE A 72 7.68 0.95 -21.25
CA ILE A 72 7.61 -0.49 -21.48
C ILE A 72 7.45 -0.69 -22.97
N SER A 73 8.27 -1.55 -23.55
CA SER A 73 8.18 -1.92 -24.95
C SER A 73 8.23 -3.42 -25.13
N VAL A 74 7.52 -3.89 -26.15
CA VAL A 74 7.51 -5.29 -26.56
C VAL A 74 7.84 -5.36 -28.04
N SER A 75 8.72 -6.28 -28.40
CA SER A 75 9.01 -6.62 -29.79
C SER A 75 8.70 -8.09 -30.02
N VAL A 76 8.00 -8.37 -31.10
CA VAL A 76 7.67 -9.73 -31.53
C VAL A 76 8.22 -9.92 -32.93
N THR A 77 9.00 -10.97 -33.13
CA THR A 77 9.35 -11.44 -34.49
C THR A 77 8.54 -12.69 -34.80
N ILE A 78 7.81 -12.62 -35.91
CA ILE A 78 7.00 -13.70 -36.46
C ILE A 78 7.74 -14.22 -37.68
N THR A 79 8.09 -15.51 -37.67
CA THR A 79 8.61 -16.19 -38.85
C THR A 79 7.46 -16.93 -39.51
N ASN A 80 7.10 -16.52 -40.73
CA ASN A 80 6.06 -17.16 -41.52
C ASN A 80 6.56 -18.49 -42.11
N ASP A 81 5.63 -19.32 -42.57
CA ASP A 81 5.93 -20.64 -43.16
C ASP A 81 6.79 -20.57 -44.44
N ASP A 82 6.82 -19.41 -45.12
CA ASP A 82 7.66 -19.15 -46.28
C ASP A 82 9.10 -18.72 -45.92
N GLY A 83 9.42 -18.65 -44.62
CA GLY A 83 10.71 -18.21 -44.08
C GLY A 83 10.87 -16.69 -43.98
N ASN A 84 9.87 -15.90 -44.40
CA ASN A 84 9.90 -14.45 -44.22
C ASN A 84 9.63 -14.08 -42.76
N THR A 85 10.33 -13.05 -42.28
CA THR A 85 10.14 -12.52 -40.94
C THR A 85 9.39 -11.20 -40.95
N VAL A 86 8.47 -11.03 -40.00
CA VAL A 86 7.78 -9.79 -39.71
C VAL A 86 8.08 -9.42 -38.26
N SER A 87 8.57 -8.21 -38.04
CA SER A 87 8.79 -7.68 -36.69
C SER A 87 7.75 -6.61 -36.39
N VAL A 88 7.11 -6.75 -35.23
CA VAL A 88 6.15 -5.78 -34.69
C VAL A 88 6.70 -5.31 -33.36
N SER A 89 6.72 -4.00 -33.13
CA SER A 89 7.14 -3.41 -31.87
C SER A 89 6.10 -2.41 -31.41
N GLU A 90 5.73 -2.51 -30.14
CA GLU A 90 4.82 -1.57 -29.48
C GLU A 90 5.50 -1.03 -28.22
N SER A 91 5.19 0.22 -27.88
CA SER A 91 5.70 0.87 -26.67
C SER A 91 4.63 1.70 -26.00
N THR A 92 4.60 1.65 -24.68
CA THR A 92 3.72 2.46 -23.84
C THR A 92 4.51 3.10 -22.72
N THR A 93 4.04 4.25 -22.25
CA THR A 93 4.55 4.89 -21.03
C THR A 93 3.58 4.60 -19.91
N VAL A 94 4.08 4.01 -18.84
CA VAL A 94 3.35 3.78 -17.60
C VAL A 94 3.82 4.79 -16.57
N GLU A 95 2.90 5.61 -16.09
CA GLU A 95 3.12 6.47 -14.92
C GLU A 95 2.93 5.61 -13.66
N VAL A 96 4.03 5.37 -12.95
CA VAL A 96 3.98 4.79 -11.61
C VAL A 96 3.89 5.96 -10.65
N GLU A 97 2.67 6.25 -10.22
CA GLU A 97 2.45 7.27 -9.22
C GLU A 97 3.13 6.87 -7.90
N ALA A 98 3.68 7.86 -7.20
CA ALA A 98 3.98 7.68 -5.79
C ALA A 98 2.66 7.31 -5.15
N GLN A 99 2.59 6.15 -4.48
CA GLN A 99 1.46 5.93 -3.58
C GLN A 99 1.46 7.15 -2.65
N PRO A 100 0.42 7.98 -2.67
CA PRO A 100 0.24 8.91 -1.58
C PRO A 100 0.25 8.02 -0.35
N GLY A 101 1.15 8.28 0.61
CA GLY A 101 1.06 7.55 1.88
C GLY A 101 -0.39 7.66 2.34
N ALA A 102 -0.94 6.58 2.90
CA ALA A 102 -2.37 6.50 3.12
C ALA A 102 -2.84 7.77 3.85
N TYR A 103 -3.82 8.49 3.29
CA TYR A 103 -4.36 9.67 3.99
C TYR A 103 -5.13 9.27 5.24
N SER A 104 -5.27 7.98 5.53
CA SER A 104 -5.96 7.49 6.70
C SER A 104 -5.40 6.15 7.15
N HIS A 105 -5.56 5.85 8.43
CA HIS A 105 -5.23 4.56 9.00
C HIS A 105 -6.29 4.14 10.00
N VAL A 106 -6.65 2.86 9.97
CA VAL A 106 -7.60 2.23 10.90
C VAL A 106 -6.81 1.28 11.78
N PHE A 107 -6.82 1.54 13.09
CA PHE A 107 -6.07 0.74 14.05
C PHE A 107 -6.82 -0.56 14.36
N LYS A 108 -6.08 -1.66 14.49
CA LYS A 108 -6.62 -2.95 14.93
C LYS A 108 -7.02 -2.89 16.40
N ARG A 109 -8.07 -3.63 16.78
CA ARG A 109 -8.46 -3.78 18.18
C ARG A 109 -8.76 -5.23 18.48
N THR A 110 -8.34 -5.70 19.65
CA THR A 110 -8.81 -6.97 20.19
C THR A 110 -9.46 -6.74 21.56
N ALA A 111 -10.02 -7.80 22.16
CA ALA A 111 -10.65 -7.71 23.47
C ALA A 111 -9.64 -7.52 24.61
N SER A 112 -8.35 -7.80 24.39
CA SER A 112 -7.31 -7.75 25.42
C SER A 112 -6.04 -7.07 24.90
N PRO A 113 -5.52 -6.03 25.59
CA PRO A 113 -6.06 -5.47 26.83
C PRO A 113 -7.43 -4.80 26.65
N ALA A 114 -8.26 -4.84 27.69
CA ALA A 114 -9.51 -4.09 27.69
C ALA A 114 -9.21 -2.58 27.86
N LEU A 115 -10.10 -1.73 27.39
CA LEU A 115 -10.10 -0.32 27.83
C LEU A 115 -10.38 -0.26 29.34
N PRO A 116 -9.99 0.83 30.03
CA PRO A 116 -10.39 1.06 31.40
C PRO A 116 -11.90 0.89 31.63
N ASP A 117 -12.28 0.40 32.80
CA ASP A 117 -13.67 0.05 33.11
C ASP A 117 -14.63 1.21 32.84
N GLY A 118 -15.66 0.93 32.05
CA GLY A 118 -16.69 1.90 31.68
C GLY A 118 -16.26 2.93 30.63
N GLN A 119 -15.04 2.83 30.09
CA GLN A 119 -14.57 3.70 29.01
C GLN A 119 -14.87 3.13 27.62
N THR A 120 -15.01 4.04 26.67
CA THR A 120 -15.39 3.79 25.27
C THR A 120 -14.33 4.29 24.30
N MET A 121 -14.31 3.77 23.08
CA MET A 121 -13.40 4.28 22.05
C MET A 121 -13.76 5.71 21.64
N GLN A 122 -15.03 6.08 21.75
CA GLN A 122 -15.48 7.46 21.53
C GLN A 122 -14.84 8.45 22.52
N GLU A 123 -14.63 8.07 23.78
CA GLU A 123 -13.93 8.92 24.75
C GLU A 123 -12.45 9.08 24.41
N VAL A 124 -11.78 7.99 23.99
CA VAL A 124 -10.39 8.02 23.49
C VAL A 124 -10.27 8.96 22.28
N VAL A 125 -11.13 8.79 21.28
CA VAL A 125 -11.14 9.63 20.07
C VAL A 125 -11.44 11.10 20.41
N SER A 126 -12.36 11.35 21.33
CA SER A 126 -12.67 12.71 21.77
C SER A 126 -11.47 13.36 22.47
N ALA A 127 -10.72 12.58 23.26
CA ALA A 127 -9.49 13.04 23.89
C ALA A 127 -8.37 13.31 22.87
N LEU A 128 -8.16 12.41 21.90
CA LEU A 128 -7.19 12.60 20.81
C LEU A 128 -7.52 13.86 19.98
N ASN A 129 -8.80 14.10 19.69
CA ASN A 129 -9.22 15.26 18.91
C ASN A 129 -8.99 16.62 19.60
N GLN A 130 -8.70 16.66 20.91
CA GLN A 130 -8.30 17.92 21.56
C GLN A 130 -6.99 18.48 21.01
N ASN A 131 -6.11 17.61 20.47
CA ASN A 131 -4.84 17.98 19.87
C ASN A 131 -4.70 17.50 18.40
N ALA A 132 -5.83 17.27 17.72
CA ALA A 132 -5.88 16.86 16.31
C ALA A 132 -5.09 17.78 15.37
N ALA A 133 -5.19 19.10 15.57
CA ALA A 133 -4.47 20.08 14.77
C ALA A 133 -2.95 19.89 14.85
N SER A 134 -2.41 19.61 16.04
CA SER A 134 -0.98 19.34 16.23
C SER A 134 -0.57 18.03 15.57
N ALA A 135 -1.44 17.02 15.59
CA ALA A 135 -1.21 15.71 14.95
C ALA A 135 -1.31 15.74 13.41
N ASN A 136 -1.70 16.87 12.81
CA ASN A 136 -2.00 17.01 11.40
C ASN A 136 -3.03 15.99 10.89
N GLY A 137 -4.05 15.68 11.70
CA GLY A 137 -5.12 14.79 11.31
C GLY A 137 -6.35 14.91 12.22
N ALA A 138 -7.42 14.25 11.83
CA ALA A 138 -8.66 14.12 12.59
C ALA A 138 -8.88 12.66 12.97
N PHE A 139 -9.30 12.43 14.21
CA PHE A 139 -9.57 11.09 14.74
C PHE A 139 -11.06 10.79 14.72
N PHE A 140 -11.41 9.54 14.44
CA PHE A 140 -12.81 9.10 14.45
C PHE A 140 -12.92 7.65 14.89
N VAL A 141 -14.09 7.31 15.40
CA VAL A 141 -14.45 5.94 15.73
C VAL A 141 -14.90 5.22 14.46
N THR A 142 -14.49 3.95 14.32
CA THR A 142 -14.93 3.06 13.25
C THR A 142 -15.00 1.62 13.78
N THR A 143 -15.18 0.64 12.91
CA THR A 143 -15.16 -0.78 13.26
C THR A 143 -13.97 -1.47 12.63
N ASP A 144 -13.20 -2.19 13.44
CA ASP A 144 -12.15 -3.07 12.97
C ASP A 144 -12.80 -4.19 12.14
N GLN A 145 -12.40 -4.29 10.88
CA GLN A 145 -12.98 -5.25 9.93
C GLN A 145 -12.62 -6.70 10.27
N VAL A 146 -11.59 -6.93 11.08
CA VAL A 146 -11.14 -8.28 11.47
C VAL A 146 -11.85 -8.73 12.75
N SER A 147 -11.80 -7.92 13.80
CA SER A 147 -12.38 -8.28 15.10
C SER A 147 -13.87 -7.96 15.24
N GLY A 148 -14.41 -7.08 14.40
CA GLY A 148 -15.75 -6.53 14.52
C GLY A 148 -15.93 -5.58 15.71
N LEU A 149 -14.85 -5.24 16.43
CA LEU A 149 -14.89 -4.34 17.57
C LEU A 149 -14.82 -2.87 17.12
N GLU A 150 -15.45 -2.00 17.91
CA GLU A 150 -15.29 -0.56 17.75
C GLU A 150 -13.82 -0.16 17.97
N THR A 151 -13.21 0.48 17.00
CA THR A 151 -11.81 0.93 17.03
C THR A 151 -11.73 2.41 16.65
N TRP A 152 -10.52 2.94 16.60
CA TRP A 152 -10.24 4.31 16.20
C TRP A 152 -9.43 4.34 14.91
N ALA A 153 -9.50 5.50 14.25
CA ALA A 153 -8.83 5.76 13.01
C ALA A 153 -8.40 7.23 12.95
N ILE A 154 -7.46 7.52 12.07
CA ILE A 154 -6.98 8.87 11.75
C ILE A 154 -7.18 9.13 10.26
N ILE A 155 -7.57 10.35 9.90
CA ILE A 155 -7.45 10.92 8.55
C ILE A 155 -6.49 12.10 8.63
N CYS A 156 -5.45 12.10 7.81
CA CYS A 156 -4.45 13.15 7.70
C CYS A 156 -4.97 14.39 6.96
N ASN A 157 -4.48 15.56 7.38
CA ASN A 157 -4.74 16.82 6.71
C ASN A 157 -4.03 16.89 5.36
N ALA A 158 -4.46 17.80 4.49
CA ALA A 158 -3.79 18.06 3.22
C ALA A 158 -2.30 18.43 3.45
N GLY A 159 -1.42 17.84 2.65
CA GLY A 159 0.04 17.97 2.79
C GLY A 159 0.67 16.98 3.77
N TYR A 160 -0.11 16.06 4.33
CA TYR A 160 0.36 15.03 5.26
C TYR A 160 -0.16 13.63 4.87
N ASN A 161 0.58 12.61 5.27
CA ASN A 161 0.29 11.20 5.04
C ASN A 161 0.52 10.33 6.29
N TRP A 162 -0.12 9.17 6.30
CA TRP A 162 0.22 8.07 7.20
C TRP A 162 1.34 7.23 6.59
N GLN A 163 2.28 6.80 7.44
CA GLN A 163 3.33 5.87 7.07
C GLN A 163 2.87 4.42 7.32
N ASN A 164 2.89 3.58 6.29
CA ASN A 164 2.29 2.24 6.35
C ASN A 164 3.03 1.25 7.28
N ASP A 165 4.29 1.54 7.62
CA ASP A 165 5.08 0.78 8.60
C ASP A 165 4.75 1.15 10.05
N GLN A 166 3.82 2.08 10.25
CA GLN A 166 3.30 2.49 11.55
C GLN A 166 1.92 1.85 11.72
N ASP A 167 1.90 0.58 12.14
CA ASP A 167 0.69 -0.23 12.31
C ASP A 167 0.80 -1.08 13.58
N PRO A 168 0.88 -0.43 14.77
CA PRO A 168 1.06 -1.16 16.01
C PRO A 168 -0.17 -2.03 16.28
N GLU A 169 0.09 -3.29 16.58
CA GLU A 169 -0.94 -4.21 17.09
C GLU A 169 -1.61 -3.64 18.35
N TRP A 170 -2.81 -4.13 18.65
CA TRP A 170 -3.53 -3.73 19.85
C TRP A 170 -2.72 -4.07 21.11
N GLY A 171 -2.49 -3.08 21.97
CA GLY A 171 -1.64 -3.19 23.15
C GLY A 171 -0.16 -2.84 22.92
N ALA A 172 0.22 -2.44 21.71
CA ALA A 172 1.61 -2.25 21.30
C ALA A 172 1.97 -0.79 20.96
N VAL A 173 3.26 -0.60 20.69
CA VAL A 173 3.88 0.64 20.23
C VAL A 173 4.78 0.32 19.04
N ASP A 174 4.72 1.17 18.03
CA ASP A 174 5.66 1.21 16.91
C ASP A 174 6.45 2.51 16.97
N THR A 175 7.74 2.45 16.66
CA THR A 175 8.64 3.62 16.68
C THR A 175 9.15 3.88 15.26
N SER A 176 8.86 5.06 14.72
CA SER A 176 9.36 5.49 13.42
C SER A 176 10.83 5.95 13.46
N SER A 177 11.48 6.00 12.29
CA SER A 177 12.78 6.65 12.14
C SER A 177 12.73 8.16 12.40
N ASP A 178 11.62 8.79 12.03
CA ASP A 178 11.47 10.25 12.03
C ASP A 178 10.39 10.71 13.00
N SER A 179 10.70 11.75 13.78
CA SER A 179 9.74 12.30 14.73
C SER A 179 8.65 13.12 14.03
N ARG A 180 7.49 13.19 14.67
CA ARG A 180 6.37 14.03 14.24
C ARG A 180 5.62 14.58 15.44
N ASN A 181 4.79 15.57 15.19
CA ASN A 181 3.83 15.99 16.20
C ASN A 181 2.70 14.96 16.26
N THR A 182 2.43 14.44 17.45
CA THR A 182 1.36 13.49 17.72
C THR A 182 0.34 14.09 18.67
N SER A 183 -0.90 13.63 18.56
CA SER A 183 -1.85 13.72 19.65
C SER A 183 -1.67 12.48 20.51
N VAL A 184 -1.55 12.69 21.82
CA VAL A 184 -1.39 11.63 22.80
C VAL A 184 -2.55 11.69 23.75
N THR A 185 -3.15 10.55 24.05
CA THR A 185 -4.05 10.43 25.18
C THR A 185 -3.68 9.27 26.07
N PHE A 186 -3.83 9.47 27.38
CA PHE A 186 -3.63 8.42 28.35
C PHE A 186 -4.67 8.46 29.47
N TRP A 187 -5.02 7.30 30.01
CA TRP A 187 -5.89 7.19 31.17
C TRP A 187 -5.10 7.44 32.46
N ASN A 188 -5.59 8.33 33.32
CA ASN A 188 -4.95 8.63 34.61
C ASN A 188 -5.64 8.01 35.83
N GLY A 189 -6.59 7.10 35.61
CA GLY A 189 -7.44 6.53 36.67
C GLY A 189 -8.80 7.23 36.83
N THR A 190 -9.00 8.42 36.26
CA THR A 190 -10.26 9.18 36.42
C THR A 190 -10.79 9.74 35.10
N ARG A 191 -9.92 10.14 34.19
CA ARG A 191 -10.29 10.68 32.87
C ARG A 191 -9.15 10.47 31.87
N TRP A 192 -9.49 10.49 30.59
CA TRP A 192 -8.50 10.63 29.52
C TRP A 192 -7.80 11.99 29.62
N GLN A 193 -6.48 11.99 29.72
CA GLN A 193 -5.65 13.18 29.58
C GLN A 193 -5.20 13.29 28.14
N SER A 194 -5.25 14.50 27.59
CA SER A 194 -4.80 14.80 26.24
C SER A 194 -3.56 15.66 26.29
N ASN A 195 -2.57 15.32 25.48
CA ASN A 195 -1.37 16.12 25.29
C ASN A 195 -0.97 16.11 23.80
N ASN A 196 -0.04 16.96 23.42
CA ASN A 196 0.65 16.88 22.14
C ASN A 196 2.15 16.85 22.39
N VAL A 197 2.86 16.00 21.66
CA VAL A 197 4.32 15.88 21.79
C VAL A 197 4.94 15.69 20.42
N ASN A 198 6.22 16.05 20.31
CA ASN A 198 7.02 15.67 19.15
C ASN A 198 7.74 14.35 19.50
N GLN A 199 7.34 13.25 18.88
CA GLN A 199 7.87 11.92 19.17
C GLN A 199 7.87 11.01 17.93
N GLN A 200 8.57 9.88 18.03
CA GLN A 200 8.59 8.82 17.02
C GLN A 200 7.50 7.77 17.23
N ASP A 201 6.95 7.68 18.44
CA ASP A 201 6.07 6.58 18.82
C ASP A 201 4.64 6.76 18.31
N THR A 202 4.09 5.65 17.82
CA THR A 202 2.67 5.41 17.55
C THR A 202 2.18 4.37 18.56
N MET A 203 1.15 4.67 19.34
CA MET A 203 0.65 3.77 20.40
C MET A 203 -0.81 3.42 20.15
N ASN A 204 -1.14 2.14 20.28
CA ASN A 204 -2.50 1.63 20.12
C ASN A 204 -2.92 0.81 21.35
N GLY A 205 -3.48 1.48 22.37
CA GLY A 205 -3.84 0.84 23.63
C GLY A 205 -2.63 0.36 24.44
N PHE A 206 -1.51 1.05 24.33
CA PHE A 206 -0.26 0.69 25.00
C PHE A 206 -0.37 0.81 26.53
N PHE A 207 0.44 0.04 27.27
CA PHE A 207 0.32 -0.16 28.72
C PHE A 207 -1.12 -0.52 29.14
N SER A 208 -1.55 -1.74 28.81
CA SER A 208 -2.83 -2.29 29.29
C SER A 208 -4.09 -1.55 28.81
N GLY A 209 -4.07 -0.97 27.60
CA GLY A 209 -5.24 -0.29 27.03
C GLY A 209 -5.32 1.20 27.40
N ASP A 210 -4.29 1.74 28.05
CA ASP A 210 -4.36 3.07 28.67
C ASP A 210 -3.73 4.18 27.82
N ASN A 211 -2.97 3.89 26.77
CA ASN A 211 -2.21 4.91 26.02
C ASN A 211 -2.45 4.81 24.51
N PHE A 212 -2.73 5.96 23.89
CA PHE A 212 -2.94 6.09 22.46
C PHE A 212 -2.14 7.28 21.94
N SER A 213 -1.47 7.11 20.81
CA SER A 213 -0.82 8.23 20.15
C SER A 213 -0.71 8.02 18.66
N ALA A 214 -0.97 9.09 17.91
CA ALA A 214 -0.81 9.10 16.48
C ALA A 214 -0.69 10.54 15.96
N GLY A 215 -0.09 10.66 14.79
CA GLY A 215 0.05 11.88 14.01
C GLY A 215 0.50 11.54 12.60
N CYS A 216 0.31 12.46 11.68
CA CYS A 216 0.69 12.29 10.28
C CYS A 216 2.04 12.94 9.97
N TRP A 217 2.74 12.41 8.97
CA TRP A 217 4.00 12.94 8.48
C TRP A 217 3.77 13.91 7.33
N PRO A 218 4.61 14.94 7.15
CA PRO A 218 4.56 15.75 5.94
C PRO A 218 4.80 14.89 4.71
N ASN A 219 4.09 15.17 3.62
CA ASN A 219 4.38 14.54 2.34
C ASN A 219 5.82 14.86 1.90
N PRO A 220 6.54 13.89 1.32
CA PRO A 220 7.86 14.12 0.73
C PRO A 220 7.82 15.07 -0.47
#